data_AF-A0A1D8GIF9-F1
#
_entry.id   AF-A0A1D8GIF9-F1
#
_cell.length_a   1.000
_cell.length_b   1.000
_cell.length_c   1.000
_cell.angle_alpha   90.00
_cell.angle_beta   90.00
_cell.angle_gamma   90.00
#
_symmetry.space_group_name_H-M   'P 1'
#
loop_
_entity.id
_entity.type
_entity.pdbx_description
1 polymer ?
#
loop_
_entity_poly.entity_id
_entity_poly.type
_entity_poly.pdbx_seq_one_letter_code
_entity_poly.pdbx_strand_id
1 'polypeptide(L)'
;MPSMNKTTNYGLNQWLGNEYPKRQDFMEDNAKIDAALTPEADPAKIPASNGPFKIVDWTSYFANRIKAIVGKGNWWDPPTKSMEQLSNEVAAHKAETMPHRFVDNGTTYRWGLSVANGIVMFNYEEAV
;
A
#
# COMPACT_ATOMS: atom_id res chain seq x y z
N MET A 1 10.44 40.65 11.74
CA MET A 1 9.37 40.96 10.77
C MET A 1 9.47 39.84 9.77
N PRO A 2 8.40 39.10 9.51
CA PRO A 2 8.46 38.07 8.49
C PRO A 2 8.88 38.71 7.17
N SER A 3 9.78 38.05 6.44
CA SER A 3 10.22 38.50 5.10
C SER A 3 9.02 38.77 4.20
N MET A 4 9.19 39.70 3.26
CA MET A 4 8.19 39.99 2.23
C MET A 4 8.01 38.81 1.26
N ASN A 5 9.09 38.08 0.96
CA ASN A 5 9.08 36.94 0.04
C ASN A 5 9.07 35.59 0.77
N LYS A 6 8.41 34.58 0.22
CA LYS A 6 8.30 33.24 0.81
C LYS A 6 8.63 32.14 -0.18
N THR A 7 9.14 31.02 0.31
CA THR A 7 9.31 29.82 -0.53
C THR A 7 7.95 29.26 -0.95
N THR A 8 7.84 28.82 -2.21
CA THR A 8 6.58 28.33 -2.78
C THR A 8 6.02 27.09 -2.06
N ASN A 9 6.89 26.15 -1.67
CA ASN A 9 6.45 24.82 -1.19
C ASN A 9 6.24 24.75 0.32
N TYR A 10 7.03 25.52 1.09
CA TYR A 10 7.05 25.45 2.56
C TYR A 10 6.78 26.79 3.24
N GLY A 11 6.58 27.88 2.48
CA GLY A 11 6.25 29.20 3.04
C GLY A 11 7.31 29.76 3.98
N LEU A 12 8.57 29.33 3.83
CA LEU A 12 9.70 29.78 4.65
C LEU A 12 10.09 31.20 4.25
N ASN A 13 10.65 31.97 5.17
CA ASN A 13 11.08 33.31 4.83
C ASN A 13 12.19 33.30 3.77
N GLN A 14 12.13 34.27 2.86
CA GLN A 14 13.20 34.56 1.90
C GLN A 14 13.56 36.03 1.99
N TRP A 15 14.43 36.37 2.94
CA TRP A 15 14.78 37.77 3.17
C TRP A 15 15.60 38.38 2.03
N LEU A 16 15.27 39.63 1.68
CA LEU A 16 16.03 40.42 0.71
C LEU A 16 17.16 41.20 1.41
N GLY A 17 18.18 41.64 0.66
CA GLY A 17 19.36 42.30 1.23
C GLY A 17 19.10 43.62 1.97
N ASN A 18 17.93 44.23 1.77
CA ASN A 18 17.45 45.42 2.49
C ASN A 18 16.59 45.09 3.73
N GLU A 19 16.39 43.82 4.04
CA GLU A 19 15.64 43.35 5.21
C GLU A 19 16.61 42.93 6.34
N TYR A 20 16.22 43.21 7.59
CA TYR A 20 17.03 42.92 8.77
C TYR A 20 16.34 41.86 9.64
N PRO A 21 16.61 40.56 9.43
CA PRO A 21 15.98 39.48 10.19
C PRO A 21 16.38 39.53 11.66
N LYS A 22 15.41 39.29 12.54
CA LYS A 22 15.63 39.14 13.98
C LYS A 22 15.88 37.68 14.31
N ARG A 23 16.54 37.40 15.44
CA ARG A 23 16.71 36.03 15.97
C ARG A 23 15.38 35.28 16.04
N GLN A 24 14.30 35.98 16.43
CA GLN A 24 12.95 35.43 16.46
C GLN A 24 12.51 34.85 15.12
N ASP A 25 12.80 35.53 14.00
CA ASP A 25 12.36 35.10 12.69
C ASP A 25 13.07 33.77 12.27
N PHE A 26 14.30 33.53 12.72
CA PHE A 26 15.00 32.25 12.55
C PHE A 26 14.40 31.13 13.41
N MET A 27 14.02 31.42 14.66
CA MET A 27 13.37 30.43 15.52
C MET A 27 12.03 29.98 14.94
N GLU A 28 11.26 30.92 14.40
CA GLU A 28 9.98 30.63 13.75
C GLU A 28 10.14 29.77 12.50
N ASP A 29 11.15 30.04 11.67
CA ASP A 29 11.39 29.21 10.49
C ASP A 29 11.92 27.83 10.82
N ASN A 30 12.79 27.70 11.84
CA ASN A 30 13.19 26.40 12.35
C ASN A 30 11.97 25.58 12.81
N ALA A 31 11.03 26.21 13.53
CA ALA A 31 9.79 25.54 13.95
C ALA A 31 8.92 25.10 12.76
N LYS A 32 8.80 25.91 11.70
CA LYS A 32 8.06 25.52 10.48
C LYS A 32 8.72 24.36 9.75
N ILE A 33 10.05 24.37 9.64
CA ILE A 33 10.81 23.29 9.00
C ILE A 33 10.61 22.00 9.79
N ASP A 34 10.79 22.05 11.11
CA ASP A 34 10.65 20.89 12.00
C ASP A 34 9.25 20.26 11.89
N ALA A 35 8.20 21.09 11.96
CA ALA A 35 6.81 20.63 11.80
C ALA A 35 6.53 20.05 10.39
N ALA A 36 7.17 20.59 9.35
CA ALA A 36 7.00 20.10 7.98
C ALA A 36 7.76 18.79 7.71
N LEU A 37 8.79 18.47 8.49
CA LEU A 37 9.61 17.26 8.35
C LEU A 37 9.14 16.10 9.23
N THR A 38 8.32 16.36 10.25
CA THR A 38 7.78 15.34 11.17
C THR A 38 6.26 15.08 11.09
N PRO A 39 5.58 15.23 9.94
CA PRO A 39 4.15 14.93 9.86
C PRO A 39 3.87 13.43 9.79
N GLU A 40 2.69 13.02 10.26
CA GLU A 40 2.18 11.66 10.07
C GLU A 40 1.68 11.45 8.64
N ALA A 41 1.94 10.27 8.07
CA ALA A 41 1.39 9.90 6.77
C ALA A 41 -0.09 9.50 6.90
N ASP A 42 -0.92 9.97 5.97
CA ASP A 42 -2.34 9.65 5.93
C ASP A 42 -2.65 8.61 4.84
N PRO A 43 -2.92 7.33 5.21
CA PRO A 43 -3.22 6.29 4.24
C PRO A 43 -4.59 6.46 3.55
N ALA A 44 -5.41 7.44 3.92
CA ALA A 44 -6.66 7.78 3.23
C ALA A 44 -6.46 8.77 2.08
N LYS A 45 -5.30 9.43 1.98
CA LYS A 45 -5.04 10.47 0.99
C LYS A 45 -4.87 9.90 -0.42
N ILE A 46 -5.48 10.54 -1.42
CA ILE A 46 -5.42 10.16 -2.84
C ILE A 46 -4.87 11.34 -3.66
N PRO A 47 -3.92 11.13 -4.58
CA PRO A 47 -3.37 12.21 -5.40
C PRO A 47 -4.36 12.63 -6.51
N ALA A 48 -4.49 13.94 -6.74
CA ALA A 48 -5.29 14.51 -7.82
C ALA A 48 -4.47 14.89 -9.08
N SER A 49 -3.14 14.87 -8.98
CA SER A 49 -2.20 15.17 -10.07
C SER A 49 -0.86 14.46 -9.82
N ASN A 50 0.13 14.67 -10.68
CA ASN A 50 1.49 14.16 -10.51
C ASN A 50 2.40 15.08 -9.67
N GLY A 51 1.82 16.05 -8.97
CA GLY A 51 2.54 16.99 -8.11
C GLY A 51 2.67 18.40 -8.72
N PRO A 52 3.56 19.24 -8.14
CA PRO A 52 4.44 18.94 -7.01
C PRO A 52 3.69 18.75 -5.68
N PHE A 53 4.23 17.91 -4.80
CA PHE A 53 3.68 17.64 -3.47
C PHE A 53 4.76 17.68 -2.38
N LYS A 54 4.36 17.77 -1.10
CA LYS A 54 5.30 17.59 0.02
C LYS A 54 5.69 16.11 0.13
N ILE A 55 6.82 15.83 0.77
CA ILE A 55 7.31 14.45 0.93
C ILE A 55 6.26 13.58 1.66
N VAL A 56 5.62 14.11 2.72
CA VAL A 56 4.58 13.37 3.43
C VAL A 56 3.38 13.01 2.57
N ASP A 57 3.05 13.83 1.57
CA ASP A 57 1.96 13.54 0.65
C ASP A 57 2.32 12.34 -0.23
N TRP A 58 3.55 12.28 -0.75
CA TRP A 58 4.06 11.11 -1.45
C TRP A 58 3.99 9.85 -0.58
N THR A 59 4.47 9.94 0.66
CA THR A 59 4.39 8.84 1.63
C THR A 59 2.94 8.40 1.86
N SER A 60 2.02 9.36 1.99
CA SER A 60 0.58 9.11 2.17
C SER A 60 -0.03 8.38 0.97
N TYR A 61 0.31 8.80 -0.26
CA TYR A 61 -0.15 8.16 -1.48
C TYR A 61 0.40 6.73 -1.63
N PHE A 62 1.68 6.51 -1.30
CA PHE A 62 2.24 5.16 -1.30
C PHE A 62 1.60 4.28 -0.23
N ALA A 63 1.39 4.80 0.98
CA ALA A 63 0.68 4.09 2.06
C ALA A 63 -0.75 3.70 1.64
N ASN A 64 -1.49 4.59 0.99
CA ASN A 64 -2.82 4.32 0.44
C ASN A 64 -2.79 3.15 -0.57
N ARG A 65 -1.85 3.18 -1.53
CA ARG A 65 -1.73 2.15 -2.57
C ARG A 65 -1.29 0.80 -1.99
N ILE A 66 -0.31 0.79 -1.09
CA ILE A 66 0.14 -0.43 -0.40
C ILE A 66 -1.03 -1.02 0.39
N LYS A 67 -1.76 -0.21 1.15
CA LYS A 67 -2.95 -0.67 1.89
C LYS A 67 -3.99 -1.31 0.97
N ALA A 68 -4.26 -0.70 -0.19
CA ALA A 68 -5.20 -1.24 -1.16
C ALA A 68 -4.74 -2.59 -1.75
N ILE A 69 -3.44 -2.77 -2.00
CA ILE A 69 -2.87 -4.01 -2.52
C ILE A 69 -2.88 -5.12 -1.47
N VAL A 70 -2.52 -4.79 -0.23
CA VAL A 70 -2.34 -5.77 0.85
C VAL A 70 -3.67 -6.12 1.55
N GLY A 71 -4.68 -5.25 1.46
CA GLY A 71 -6.01 -5.47 2.03
C GLY A 71 -6.06 -5.43 3.57
N LYS A 72 -5.04 -4.84 4.22
CA LYS A 72 -4.94 -4.73 5.68
C LYS A 72 -5.44 -3.38 6.20
N GLY A 73 -5.58 -3.28 7.52
CA GLY A 73 -5.99 -2.05 8.19
C GLY A 73 -4.95 -0.94 8.03
N ASN A 74 -3.68 -1.30 8.21
CA ASN A 74 -2.52 -0.41 8.10
C ASN A 74 -1.52 -0.91 7.04
N TRP A 75 -0.71 0.00 6.50
CA TRP A 75 0.30 -0.34 5.50
C TRP A 75 1.52 -1.07 6.10
N TRP A 76 1.75 -0.93 7.41
CA TRP A 76 2.79 -1.66 8.16
C TRP A 76 2.29 -2.99 8.73
N ASP A 77 1.00 -3.31 8.59
CA ASP A 77 0.51 -4.62 9.01
C ASP A 77 1.08 -5.67 8.05
N PRO A 78 1.59 -6.80 8.57
CA PRO A 78 2.15 -7.84 7.71
C PRO A 78 1.07 -8.42 6.77
N PRO A 79 1.41 -8.69 5.49
CA PRO A 79 0.51 -9.40 4.58
C PRO A 79 0.19 -10.79 5.13
N THR A 80 -0.98 -11.35 4.77
CA THR A 80 -1.41 -12.68 5.23
C THR A 80 -0.49 -13.80 4.75
N LYS A 81 0.04 -13.68 3.53
CA LYS A 81 0.99 -14.61 2.93
C LYS A 81 2.07 -13.82 2.18
N SER A 82 3.29 -14.34 2.20
CA SER A 82 4.35 -13.84 1.32
C SER A 82 4.08 -14.24 -0.13
N MET A 83 4.72 -13.56 -1.08
CA MET A 83 4.66 -13.93 -2.50
C MET A 83 5.21 -15.34 -2.76
N GLU A 84 6.21 -15.75 -1.99
CA GLU A 84 6.78 -17.10 -2.05
C GLU A 84 5.76 -18.15 -1.57
N GLN A 85 5.07 -17.89 -0.46
CA GLN A 85 4.00 -18.78 0.02
C GLN A 85 2.87 -18.91 -1.01
N LEU A 86 2.42 -17.79 -1.59
CA LEU A 86 1.40 -17.81 -2.65
C LEU A 86 1.87 -18.59 -3.88
N SER A 87 3.14 -18.42 -4.29
CA SER A 87 3.73 -19.18 -5.40
C SER A 87 3.72 -20.69 -5.12
N ASN A 88 4.14 -21.09 -3.92
CA ASN A 88 4.18 -22.49 -3.52
C ASN A 88 2.78 -23.11 -3.46
N GLU A 89 1.78 -22.40 -2.94
CA GLU A 89 0.40 -22.86 -2.91
C GLU A 89 -0.20 -23.02 -4.31
N VAL A 90 0.06 -22.08 -5.21
CA VAL A 90 -0.38 -22.18 -6.61
C VAL A 90 0.30 -23.36 -7.30
N ALA A 91 1.59 -23.60 -7.04
CA ALA A 91 2.31 -24.76 -7.57
C ALA A 91 1.74 -26.07 -7.04
N ALA A 92 1.47 -26.16 -5.73
CA ALA A 92 0.85 -27.32 -5.10
C ALA A 92 -0.55 -27.60 -5.67
N HIS A 93 -1.40 -26.57 -5.79
CA HIS A 93 -2.74 -26.69 -6.38
C HIS A 93 -2.68 -27.15 -7.84
N LYS A 94 -1.68 -26.73 -8.62
CA LYS A 94 -1.51 -27.19 -10.01
C LYS A 94 -1.05 -28.65 -10.11
N ALA A 95 -0.32 -29.15 -9.11
CA ALA A 95 0.18 -30.52 -9.07
C ALA A 95 -0.88 -31.52 -8.56
N GLU A 96 -1.87 -31.05 -7.79
CA GLU A 96 -2.93 -31.88 -7.24
C GLU A 96 -4.00 -32.23 -8.30
N THR A 97 -4.37 -33.50 -8.39
CA THR A 97 -5.33 -34.01 -9.38
C THR A 97 -6.78 -33.72 -9.03
N MET A 98 -7.09 -33.47 -7.74
CA MET A 98 -8.43 -33.16 -7.23
C MET A 98 -8.41 -32.02 -6.19
N PRO A 99 -8.03 -30.78 -6.57
CA PRO A 99 -7.77 -29.68 -5.63
C PRO A 99 -9.03 -28.95 -5.15
N HIS A 100 -10.20 -29.25 -5.71
CA HIS A 100 -11.45 -28.55 -5.44
C HIS A 100 -12.39 -29.39 -4.57
N ARG A 101 -13.36 -28.75 -3.90
CA ARG A 101 -14.34 -29.44 -3.04
C ARG A 101 -15.78 -29.01 -3.37
N PHE A 102 -16.75 -29.91 -3.20
CA PHE A 102 -18.17 -29.61 -3.20
C PHE A 102 -18.90 -30.42 -2.12
N VAL A 103 -20.12 -30.00 -1.76
CA VAL A 103 -20.98 -30.73 -0.81
C VAL A 103 -22.23 -31.18 -1.55
N ASP A 104 -22.56 -32.46 -1.43
CA ASP A 104 -23.81 -33.04 -1.94
C ASP A 104 -24.47 -33.89 -0.84
N ASN A 105 -25.74 -33.62 -0.54
CA ASN A 105 -26.51 -34.27 0.52
C ASN A 105 -25.80 -34.39 1.89
N GLY A 106 -24.99 -33.39 2.25
CA GLY A 106 -24.24 -33.37 3.51
C GLY A 106 -22.88 -34.07 3.46
N THR A 107 -22.56 -34.77 2.38
CA THR A 107 -21.25 -35.38 2.15
C THR A 107 -20.34 -34.42 1.39
N THR A 108 -19.08 -34.26 1.84
CA THR A 108 -18.08 -33.45 1.14
C THR A 108 -17.28 -34.33 0.20
N TYR A 109 -17.08 -33.87 -1.04
CA TYR A 109 -16.25 -34.55 -2.04
C TYR A 109 -15.09 -33.65 -2.44
N ARG A 110 -13.94 -34.25 -2.76
CA ARG A 110 -12.84 -33.58 -3.48
C ARG A 110 -12.89 -33.99 -4.95
N TRP A 111 -12.57 -33.07 -5.86
CA TRP A 111 -12.71 -33.29 -7.29
C TRP A 111 -11.67 -32.53 -8.12
N GLY A 112 -11.48 -33.00 -9.35
CA GLY A 112 -10.66 -32.35 -10.36
C GLY A 112 -10.90 -32.90 -11.76
N LEU A 113 -10.34 -32.23 -12.76
CA LEU A 113 -10.52 -32.56 -14.17
C LEU A 113 -9.28 -33.24 -14.72
N SER A 114 -9.49 -34.32 -15.47
CA SER A 114 -8.42 -34.96 -16.26
C SER A 114 -8.87 -35.15 -17.70
N VAL A 115 -7.94 -35.51 -18.59
CA VAL A 115 -8.24 -35.89 -19.97
C VAL A 115 -7.82 -37.33 -20.18
N ALA A 116 -8.77 -38.17 -20.60
CA ALA A 116 -8.52 -39.55 -20.98
C ALA A 116 -9.03 -39.77 -22.39
N ASN A 117 -8.17 -40.26 -23.30
CA ASN A 117 -8.52 -40.49 -24.71
C ASN A 117 -9.15 -39.27 -25.42
N GLY A 118 -8.72 -38.06 -25.05
CA GLY A 118 -9.24 -36.80 -25.62
C GLY A 118 -10.59 -36.34 -25.05
N ILE A 119 -11.15 -37.05 -24.07
CA ILE A 119 -12.40 -36.70 -23.39
C ILE A 119 -12.07 -36.15 -22.00
N VAL A 120 -12.69 -35.03 -21.63
CA VAL A 120 -12.58 -34.47 -20.28
C VAL A 120 -13.35 -35.36 -19.31
N MET A 121 -12.67 -35.80 -18.26
CA MET A 121 -13.22 -36.62 -17.19
C MET A 121 -13.35 -35.80 -15.91
N PHE A 122 -14.49 -35.89 -15.26
CA PHE A 122 -14.71 -35.34 -13.92
C PHE A 122 -14.41 -36.44 -12.90
N ASN A 123 -13.31 -36.29 -12.15
CA ASN A 123 -12.92 -37.24 -11.11
C ASN A 123 -13.33 -36.68 -9.76
N TYR A 124 -13.92 -37.50 -8.91
CA TYR A 124 -14.29 -37.10 -7.57
C TYR A 124 -14.22 -38.30 -6.62
N GLU A 125 -13.95 -38.01 -5.35
CA GLU A 125 -13.98 -38.96 -4.25
C GLU A 125 -14.50 -38.29 -2.98
N GLU A 126 -15.07 -39.07 -2.08
CA GLU A 126 -15.52 -38.58 -0.77
C GLU A 126 -14.31 -38.05 0.01
N ALA A 127 -14.41 -36.82 0.52
CA ALA A 127 -13.36 -36.21 1.31
C ALA A 127 -13.52 -36.66 2.77
N VAL A 128 -12.52 -37.40 3.26
CA VAL A 128 -12.40 -37.81 4.68
C VAL A 128 -12.25 -36.61 5.60
#